data_AF-A0A439RJU2-F1
#
_entry.id   AF-A0A439RJU2-F1
#
_cell.length_a   1.000
_cell.length_b   1.000
_cell.length_c   1.000
_cell.angle_alpha   90.00
_cell.angle_beta   90.00
_cell.angle_gamma   90.00
#
_symmetry.space_group_name_H-M   'P 1'
#
loop_
_entity.id
_entity.type
_entity.pdbx_description
1 polymer ?
#
loop_
_entity_poly.entity_id
_entity_poly.type
_entity_poly.pdbx_seq_one_letter_code
_entity_poly.pdbx_strand_id
1 'polypeptide(L)'
;MIRYSYDSAEIETAITALDKKWLQKAKDRTAKFMALGRYEEASAIWSTVKPVFIKLQHDKCIFCEQRLEGGAYGPVVWDLEHFRPKSTVAAWPDATRHPGLDYANLGTGSNAGYYWLAYELRNYAASCKVCNTIFKLNWFPVAKARASAPTDVLKDEDPLLCYPLGDMDENPEDLVTFVLTTAVPKHRTGHRNLRGRIIIDFFGLNKRDNIHRDRAQMIGSIGTLLSDRDRGAASPEVLALLDQLSEPHIPHAACVRAFRRLWEDDAIAARRGYEACRAYGFDPKAAPPSL
;
A
#
# COMPACT_ATOMS: atom_id res chain seq x y z
N MET A 1 -1.68 1.22 5.56
CA MET A 1 -0.40 1.09 4.84
C MET A 1 0.70 1.19 5.87
N ILE A 2 1.77 0.41 5.73
CA ILE A 2 2.98 0.47 6.58
C ILE A 2 4.22 0.63 5.71
N ARG A 3 5.31 1.10 6.30
CA ARG A 3 6.64 1.04 5.68
C ARG A 3 7.19 -0.39 5.73
N TYR A 4 7.88 -0.79 4.67
CA TYR A 4 8.68 -2.02 4.62
C TYR A 4 10.15 -1.63 4.49
N SER A 5 11.05 -2.37 5.14
CA SER A 5 12.48 -2.24 4.91
C SER A 5 12.81 -2.57 3.45
N TYR A 6 13.83 -1.92 2.91
CA TYR A 6 14.29 -2.16 1.55
C TYR A 6 15.81 -2.10 1.53
N ASP A 7 16.43 -3.24 1.24
CA ASP A 7 17.88 -3.35 1.02
C ASP A 7 18.13 -3.66 -0.46
N SER A 8 18.80 -2.75 -1.17
CA SER A 8 19.04 -2.92 -2.61
C SER A 8 19.88 -4.16 -2.92
N ALA A 9 20.88 -4.49 -2.10
CA ALA A 9 21.78 -5.60 -2.34
C ALA A 9 21.07 -6.95 -2.13
N GLU A 10 20.21 -7.05 -1.12
CA GLU A 10 19.39 -8.24 -0.90
C GLU A 10 18.40 -8.48 -2.04
N ILE A 11 17.74 -7.40 -2.52
CA ILE A 11 16.80 -7.47 -3.64
C ILE A 11 17.52 -7.88 -4.93
N GLU A 12 18.65 -7.26 -5.26
CA GLU A 12 19.44 -7.62 -6.44
C GLU A 12 19.97 -9.06 -6.38
N THR A 13 20.39 -9.52 -5.19
CA THR A 13 20.80 -10.91 -4.96
C THR A 13 19.63 -11.87 -5.21
N ALA A 14 18.45 -11.59 -4.65
CA ALA A 14 17.26 -12.42 -4.83
C ALA A 14 16.80 -12.47 -6.29
N ILE A 15 16.87 -11.33 -7.00
CA ILE A 15 16.56 -11.25 -8.44
C ILE A 15 17.54 -12.09 -9.25
N THR A 16 18.84 -11.99 -8.96
CA THR A 16 19.90 -12.74 -9.65
C THR A 16 19.75 -14.25 -9.44
N ALA A 17 19.25 -14.67 -8.27
CA ALA A 17 18.92 -16.06 -8.00
C ALA A 17 17.77 -16.60 -8.87
N LEU A 18 16.81 -15.75 -9.25
CA LEU A 18 15.71 -16.11 -10.16
C LEU A 18 16.13 -16.08 -11.64
N ASP A 19 16.85 -15.04 -12.06
CA ASP A 19 17.42 -14.93 -13.40
C ASP A 19 18.73 -14.11 -13.35
N LYS A 20 19.85 -14.82 -13.52
CA LYS A 20 21.22 -14.25 -13.47
C LYS A 20 21.45 -13.09 -14.45
N LYS A 21 20.65 -12.98 -15.51
CA LYS A 21 20.77 -11.95 -16.54
C LYS A 21 19.71 -10.85 -16.40
N TRP A 22 18.81 -10.93 -15.42
CA TRP A 22 17.67 -10.01 -15.31
C TRP A 22 18.09 -8.55 -15.16
N LEU A 23 19.07 -8.25 -14.29
CA LEU A 23 19.54 -6.88 -14.06
C LEU A 23 20.18 -6.28 -15.33
N GLN A 24 20.98 -7.06 -16.06
CA GLN A 24 21.54 -6.61 -17.34
C GLN A 24 20.43 -6.40 -18.40
N LYS A 25 19.50 -7.35 -18.50
CA LYS A 25 18.33 -7.26 -19.38
C LYS A 25 17.47 -6.03 -19.09
N ALA A 26 17.31 -5.67 -17.83
CA ALA A 26 16.61 -4.47 -17.37
C ALA A 26 17.36 -3.21 -17.79
N LYS A 27 18.68 -3.15 -17.56
CA LYS A 27 19.55 -2.04 -17.97
C LYS A 27 19.49 -1.79 -19.48
N ASP A 28 19.60 -2.84 -20.29
CA ASP A 28 19.58 -2.73 -21.76
C ASP A 28 18.21 -2.21 -22.27
N ARG A 29 17.12 -2.66 -21.65
CA ARG A 29 15.76 -2.18 -21.97
C ARG A 29 15.56 -0.73 -21.57
N THR A 30 16.02 -0.33 -20.38
CA THR A 30 15.97 1.07 -19.94
C THR A 30 16.75 1.95 -20.92
N ALA A 31 17.97 1.56 -21.33
CA ALA A 31 18.75 2.30 -22.33
C ALA A 31 18.00 2.46 -23.67
N LYS A 32 17.30 1.41 -24.12
CA LYS A 32 16.43 1.50 -25.32
C LYS A 32 15.32 2.54 -25.13
N PHE A 33 14.61 2.53 -24.01
CA PHE A 33 13.52 3.49 -23.76
C PHE A 33 14.04 4.92 -23.64
N MET A 34 15.22 5.09 -23.05
CA MET A 34 15.94 6.36 -22.98
C MET A 34 16.21 6.93 -24.38
N ALA A 35 16.72 6.11 -25.30
CA ALA A 35 16.97 6.52 -26.68
C ALA A 35 15.67 6.84 -27.47
N LEU A 36 14.57 6.15 -27.17
CA LEU A 36 13.28 6.36 -27.84
C LEU A 36 12.46 7.53 -27.27
N GLY A 37 12.76 7.99 -26.05
CA GLY A 37 11.96 8.99 -25.34
C GLY A 37 10.57 8.48 -24.93
N ARG A 38 10.33 7.16 -24.97
CA ARG A 38 9.06 6.53 -24.60
C ARG A 38 9.24 5.05 -24.28
N TYR A 39 8.27 4.51 -23.58
CA TYR A 39 8.19 3.08 -23.30
C TYR A 39 7.67 2.32 -24.53
N GLU A 40 8.43 1.33 -24.99
CA GLU A 40 8.04 0.47 -26.11
C GLU A 40 8.67 -0.92 -26.03
N GLU A 41 7.87 -1.90 -25.64
CA GLU A 41 8.22 -3.32 -25.69
C GLU A 41 7.02 -4.20 -25.97
N ALA A 42 7.25 -5.33 -26.64
CA ALA A 42 6.23 -6.32 -26.94
C ALA A 42 5.98 -7.29 -25.78
N SER A 43 7.01 -7.56 -24.97
CA SER A 43 6.91 -8.48 -23.83
C SER A 43 7.81 -8.05 -22.69
N ALA A 44 7.23 -8.05 -21.50
CA ALA A 44 7.82 -7.60 -20.27
C ALA A 44 8.54 -8.71 -19.50
N ILE A 45 9.59 -8.34 -18.77
CA ILE A 45 10.34 -9.30 -17.93
C ILE A 45 10.12 -9.11 -16.42
N TRP A 46 9.40 -8.08 -15.99
CA TRP A 46 9.25 -7.79 -14.55
C TRP A 46 8.43 -8.85 -13.80
N SER A 47 7.58 -9.61 -14.50
CA SER A 47 6.89 -10.77 -13.92
C SER A 47 7.86 -11.79 -13.32
N THR A 48 9.09 -11.91 -13.85
CA THR A 48 10.14 -12.80 -13.32
C THR A 48 10.53 -12.46 -11.88
N VAL A 49 10.57 -11.16 -11.53
CA VAL A 49 11.04 -10.70 -10.20
C VAL A 49 9.91 -10.45 -9.21
N LYS A 50 8.65 -10.63 -9.64
CA LYS A 50 7.46 -10.50 -8.78
C LYS A 50 7.57 -11.27 -7.45
N PRO A 51 8.08 -12.53 -7.39
CA PRO A 51 8.21 -13.26 -6.12
C PRO A 51 9.08 -12.55 -5.07
N VAL A 52 10.09 -11.77 -5.49
CA VAL A 52 10.98 -11.04 -4.58
C VAL A 52 10.19 -9.98 -3.80
N PHE A 53 9.36 -9.20 -4.50
CA PHE A 53 8.56 -8.13 -3.90
C PHE A 53 7.37 -8.66 -3.09
N ILE A 54 6.79 -9.80 -3.49
CA ILE A 54 5.76 -10.49 -2.70
C ILE A 54 6.34 -10.88 -1.33
N LYS A 55 7.53 -11.51 -1.32
CA LYS A 55 8.21 -11.89 -0.09
C LYS A 55 8.63 -10.69 0.76
N LEU A 56 9.21 -9.67 0.12
CA LEU A 56 9.59 -8.41 0.79
C LEU A 56 8.43 -7.78 1.58
N GLN A 57 7.22 -7.92 1.05
CA GLN A 57 6.01 -7.33 1.63
C GLN A 57 5.19 -8.32 2.46
N HIS A 58 5.76 -9.48 2.81
CA HIS A 58 5.12 -10.50 3.63
C HIS A 58 3.75 -10.98 3.08
N ASP A 59 3.67 -11.17 1.77
CA ASP A 59 2.44 -11.57 1.08
C ASP A 59 1.29 -10.58 1.31
N LYS A 60 1.59 -9.28 1.51
CA LYS A 60 0.59 -8.21 1.64
C LYS A 60 0.66 -7.21 0.50
N CYS A 61 -0.52 -6.69 0.17
CA CYS A 61 -0.62 -5.60 -0.80
C CYS A 61 -0.04 -4.33 -0.20
N ILE A 62 0.87 -3.72 -0.95
CA ILE A 62 1.55 -2.47 -0.58
C ILE A 62 0.57 -1.34 -0.19
N PHE A 63 -0.62 -1.31 -0.79
CA PHE A 63 -1.61 -0.24 -0.61
C PHE A 63 -2.73 -0.58 0.40
N CYS A 64 -3.37 -1.75 0.29
CA CYS A 64 -4.50 -2.09 1.19
C CYS A 64 -4.12 -2.98 2.38
N GLU A 65 -2.89 -3.51 2.42
CA GLU A 65 -2.39 -4.46 3.41
C GLU A 65 -3.18 -5.77 3.54
N GLN A 66 -4.09 -6.04 2.59
CA GLN A 66 -4.71 -7.35 2.49
C GLN A 66 -3.63 -8.39 2.18
N ARG A 67 -3.64 -9.48 2.95
CA ARG A 67 -2.80 -10.65 2.66
C ARG A 67 -3.44 -11.47 1.55
N LEU A 68 -2.65 -11.90 0.58
CA LEU A 68 -3.07 -12.82 -0.47
C LEU A 68 -2.18 -14.05 -0.45
N GLU A 69 -2.47 -15.00 -1.35
CA GLU A 69 -1.67 -16.21 -1.53
C GLU A 69 -0.20 -15.87 -1.82
N GLY A 70 0.72 -16.51 -1.10
CA GLY A 70 2.17 -16.39 -1.28
C GLY A 70 2.77 -17.56 -2.06
N GLY A 71 4.09 -17.71 -1.97
CA GLY A 71 4.78 -18.91 -2.47
C GLY A 71 4.55 -19.23 -3.95
N ALA A 72 4.32 -20.52 -4.26
CA ALA A 72 4.20 -21.01 -5.63
C ALA A 72 2.98 -20.48 -6.39
N TYR A 73 1.89 -20.17 -5.68
CA TYR A 73 0.64 -19.69 -6.29
C TYR A 73 0.54 -18.17 -6.30
N GLY A 74 1.34 -17.47 -5.50
CA GLY A 74 1.36 -16.02 -5.42
C GLY A 74 1.45 -15.31 -6.78
N PRO A 75 2.35 -15.67 -7.71
CA PRO A 75 2.51 -14.94 -8.96
C PRO A 75 1.24 -14.75 -9.80
N VAL A 76 0.22 -15.60 -9.59
CA VAL A 76 -1.10 -15.54 -10.25
C VAL A 76 -1.97 -14.42 -9.67
N VAL A 77 -2.00 -14.26 -8.35
CA VAL A 77 -2.90 -13.33 -7.64
C VAL A 77 -2.32 -11.92 -7.49
N TRP A 78 -1.00 -11.80 -7.57
CA TRP A 78 -0.27 -10.54 -7.45
C TRP A 78 -0.02 -9.88 -8.81
N ASP A 79 0.02 -8.55 -8.82
CA ASP A 79 0.67 -7.78 -9.88
C ASP A 79 1.95 -7.15 -9.32
N LEU A 80 2.98 -7.02 -10.17
CA LEU A 80 4.13 -6.20 -9.86
C LEU A 80 3.86 -4.81 -10.45
N GLU A 81 3.65 -3.86 -9.56
CA GLU A 81 3.16 -2.54 -9.92
C GLU A 81 4.29 -1.52 -10.04
N HIS A 82 4.13 -0.60 -10.99
CA HIS A 82 4.97 0.58 -11.19
C HIS A 82 4.39 1.78 -10.43
N PHE A 83 5.01 2.19 -9.31
CA PHE A 83 4.54 3.33 -8.51
C PHE A 83 4.32 4.58 -9.38
N ARG A 84 5.32 4.95 -10.17
CA ARG A 84 5.22 5.88 -11.29
C ARG A 84 4.94 5.12 -12.59
N PRO A 85 3.83 5.39 -13.31
CA PRO A 85 3.48 4.64 -14.51
C PRO A 85 4.52 4.76 -15.61
N LYS A 86 5.00 3.63 -16.10
CA LYS A 86 6.01 3.54 -17.18
C LYS A 86 5.56 4.10 -18.54
N SER A 87 4.26 4.25 -18.76
CA SER A 87 3.66 4.75 -20.00
C SER A 87 2.64 5.83 -19.68
N THR A 88 1.72 6.13 -20.61
CA THR A 88 0.67 7.14 -20.48
C THR A 88 0.11 7.27 -19.06
N VAL A 89 0.13 8.47 -18.51
CA VAL A 89 -0.50 8.84 -17.24
C VAL A 89 -1.79 9.59 -17.55
N ALA A 90 -2.92 9.10 -17.06
CA ALA A 90 -4.18 9.83 -17.16
C ALA A 90 -4.31 10.87 -16.02
N ALA A 91 -5.12 11.91 -16.23
CA ALA A 91 -5.49 12.82 -15.15
C ALA A 91 -6.41 12.11 -14.14
N TRP A 92 -6.23 12.40 -12.86
CA TRP A 92 -7.05 11.90 -11.76
C TRP A 92 -7.53 13.08 -10.89
N PRO A 93 -8.76 13.08 -10.36
CA PRO A 93 -9.80 12.08 -10.57
C PRO A 93 -10.40 12.12 -11.98
N ASP A 94 -10.78 10.95 -12.49
CA ASP A 94 -11.64 10.82 -13.67
C ASP A 94 -13.12 10.94 -13.26
N ALA A 95 -13.89 11.83 -13.89
CA ALA A 95 -15.27 12.13 -13.49
C ALA A 95 -16.23 10.93 -13.62
N THR A 96 -15.97 10.02 -14.56
CA THR A 96 -16.84 8.84 -14.78
C THR A 96 -16.54 7.75 -13.77
N ARG A 97 -15.25 7.49 -13.51
CA ARG A 97 -14.79 6.43 -12.61
C ARG A 97 -14.75 6.83 -11.14
N HIS A 98 -14.68 8.13 -10.85
CA HIS A 98 -14.61 8.68 -9.51
C HIS A 98 -15.72 9.71 -9.27
N PRO A 99 -17.00 9.34 -9.45
CA PRO A 99 -18.08 10.26 -9.17
C PRO A 99 -18.01 10.69 -7.71
N GLY A 100 -18.07 12.01 -7.48
CA GLY A 100 -18.03 12.61 -6.15
C GLY A 100 -16.63 12.86 -5.57
N LEU A 101 -15.55 12.59 -6.32
CA LEU A 101 -14.22 13.10 -5.96
C LEU A 101 -13.98 14.43 -6.67
N ASP A 102 -13.76 15.48 -5.87
CA ASP A 102 -13.40 16.81 -6.35
C ASP A 102 -12.10 17.26 -5.67
N TYR A 103 -11.00 17.01 -6.36
CA TYR A 103 -9.67 17.43 -5.93
C TYR A 103 -9.08 18.35 -7.00
N ALA A 104 -8.69 19.56 -6.59
CA ALA A 104 -8.03 20.53 -7.45
C ALA A 104 -6.49 20.39 -7.40
N ASN A 105 -5.82 20.96 -8.40
CA ASN A 105 -4.35 21.08 -8.48
C ASN A 105 -3.62 19.73 -8.45
N LEU A 106 -4.16 18.75 -9.15
CA LEU A 106 -3.55 17.45 -9.38
C LEU A 106 -2.94 17.47 -10.78
N GLY A 107 -1.63 17.35 -10.89
CA GLY A 107 -0.89 17.53 -12.13
C GLY A 107 -1.48 16.77 -13.31
N THR A 108 -1.30 17.31 -14.51
CA THR A 108 -1.96 16.84 -15.73
C THR A 108 -1.49 15.45 -16.14
N GLY A 109 -2.22 14.84 -17.09
CA GLY A 109 -1.79 13.62 -17.75
C GLY A 109 -0.49 13.78 -18.53
N SER A 110 0.12 12.66 -18.90
CA SER A 110 1.35 12.58 -19.70
C SER A 110 1.22 11.46 -20.71
N ASN A 111 1.54 11.71 -21.99
CA ASN A 111 1.50 10.65 -23.01
C ASN A 111 2.72 9.71 -22.94
N ALA A 112 3.85 10.19 -22.40
CA ALA A 112 5.09 9.41 -22.29
C ALA A 112 5.18 8.64 -20.96
N GLY A 113 4.63 9.20 -19.88
CA GLY A 113 4.84 8.70 -18.52
C GLY A 113 6.29 8.74 -18.08
N TYR A 114 6.67 7.79 -17.23
CA TYR A 114 7.99 7.66 -16.63
C TYR A 114 8.74 6.48 -17.25
N TYR A 115 8.92 6.50 -18.57
CA TYR A 115 9.48 5.37 -19.32
C TYR A 115 10.88 4.94 -18.86
N TRP A 116 11.67 5.87 -18.31
CA TRP A 116 13.00 5.59 -17.76
C TRP A 116 12.95 4.83 -16.43
N LEU A 117 11.80 4.80 -15.76
CA LEU A 117 11.56 4.05 -14.52
C LEU A 117 10.87 2.70 -14.76
N ALA A 118 10.74 2.28 -16.03
CA ALA A 118 10.05 1.04 -16.38
C ALA A 118 10.69 -0.20 -15.75
N TYR A 119 12.00 -0.18 -15.49
CA TYR A 119 12.74 -1.26 -14.83
C TYR A 119 13.52 -0.79 -13.59
N GLU A 120 13.16 0.37 -13.03
CA GLU A 120 13.73 0.85 -11.76
C GLU A 120 13.17 0.02 -10.60
N LEU A 121 14.04 -0.65 -9.83
CA LEU A 121 13.62 -1.51 -8.73
C LEU A 121 12.89 -0.74 -7.63
N ARG A 122 13.32 0.51 -7.36
CA ARG A 122 12.63 1.41 -6.42
C ARG A 122 11.35 2.05 -7.00
N ASN A 123 10.92 1.61 -8.18
CA ASN A 123 9.60 1.93 -8.73
C ASN A 123 8.64 0.73 -8.66
N TYR A 124 9.09 -0.44 -8.19
CA TYR A 124 8.29 -1.65 -8.11
C TYR A 124 7.68 -1.90 -6.73
N ALA A 125 6.44 -2.38 -6.69
CA ALA A 125 5.85 -2.94 -5.48
C ALA A 125 4.85 -4.06 -5.81
N ALA A 126 4.74 -5.07 -4.96
CA ALA A 126 3.70 -6.09 -5.12
C ALA A 126 2.33 -5.53 -4.68
N SER A 127 1.31 -5.68 -5.50
CA SER A 127 -0.03 -5.18 -5.19
C SER A 127 -1.12 -6.17 -5.61
N CYS A 128 -2.26 -6.14 -4.91
CA CYS A 128 -3.41 -6.93 -5.32
C CYS A 128 -3.99 -6.34 -6.61
N LYS A 129 -4.60 -7.20 -7.44
CA LYS A 129 -5.22 -6.79 -8.71
C LYS A 129 -6.25 -5.68 -8.57
N VAL A 130 -6.97 -5.63 -7.45
CA VAL A 130 -7.95 -4.58 -7.18
C VAL A 130 -7.26 -3.21 -7.06
N CYS A 131 -6.25 -3.10 -6.19
CA CYS A 131 -5.51 -1.84 -6.03
C CYS A 131 -4.77 -1.45 -7.31
N ASN A 132 -4.21 -2.42 -8.03
CA ASN A 132 -3.46 -2.17 -9.24
C ASN A 132 -4.33 -1.84 -10.46
N THR A 133 -5.15 -2.80 -10.88
CA THR A 133 -5.86 -2.79 -12.17
C THR A 133 -7.13 -1.95 -12.13
N ILE A 134 -7.81 -1.86 -10.98
CA ILE A 134 -9.06 -1.12 -10.85
C ILE A 134 -8.80 0.30 -10.37
N PHE A 135 -8.08 0.46 -9.25
CA PHE A 135 -7.88 1.75 -8.60
C PHE A 135 -6.71 2.55 -9.16
N LYS A 136 -5.49 1.99 -9.21
CA LYS A 136 -4.31 2.77 -9.63
C LYS A 136 -4.23 2.96 -11.13
N LEU A 137 -4.45 1.88 -11.89
CA LEU A 137 -4.40 1.84 -13.35
C LEU A 137 -3.17 2.58 -13.87
N ASN A 138 -3.36 3.73 -14.50
CA ASN A 138 -2.29 4.60 -14.99
C ASN A 138 -2.38 6.02 -14.42
N TRP A 139 -3.02 6.18 -13.27
CA TRP A 139 -3.09 7.47 -12.57
C TRP A 139 -1.92 7.63 -11.62
N PHE A 140 -1.44 8.87 -11.53
CA PHE A 140 -0.40 9.27 -10.59
C PHE A 140 -0.54 10.76 -10.27
N PRO A 141 -1.36 11.13 -9.27
CA PRO A 141 -1.57 12.51 -8.89
C PRO A 141 -0.31 13.10 -8.24
N VAL A 142 0.03 14.32 -8.65
CA VAL A 142 1.19 15.09 -8.19
C VAL A 142 0.72 16.51 -7.88
N ALA A 143 1.28 17.19 -6.88
CA ALA A 143 0.82 18.53 -6.49
C ALA A 143 1.51 19.65 -7.30
N LYS A 144 2.60 19.33 -7.99
CA LYS A 144 3.41 20.28 -8.78
C LYS A 144 3.62 19.78 -10.21
N ALA A 145 4.53 20.44 -10.93
CA ALA A 145 4.89 20.04 -12.29
C ALA A 145 5.42 18.61 -12.31
N ARG A 146 4.81 17.77 -13.15
CA ARG A 146 5.19 16.37 -13.32
C ARG A 146 6.59 16.27 -13.90
N ALA A 147 7.41 15.36 -13.36
CA ALA A 147 8.67 15.02 -14.01
C ALA A 147 8.41 14.44 -15.41
N SER A 148 9.12 14.95 -16.40
CA SER A 148 8.92 14.67 -17.82
C SER A 148 10.16 14.08 -18.49
N ALA A 149 11.32 14.20 -17.83
CA ALA A 149 12.59 13.68 -18.31
C ALA A 149 13.37 12.93 -17.20
N PRO A 150 14.29 12.03 -17.58
CA PRO A 150 15.15 11.30 -16.64
C PRO A 150 16.06 12.17 -15.78
N THR A 151 16.33 13.40 -16.21
CA THR A 151 17.13 14.40 -15.49
C THR A 151 16.35 15.13 -14.41
N ASP A 152 15.02 15.02 -14.40
CA ASP A 152 14.17 15.72 -13.46
C ASP A 152 14.25 15.08 -12.07
N VAL A 153 14.21 15.93 -11.05
CA VAL A 153 14.20 15.49 -9.66
C VAL A 153 12.80 15.02 -9.29
N LEU A 154 12.60 13.69 -9.19
CA LEU A 154 11.28 13.07 -8.98
C LEU A 154 10.52 13.53 -7.73
N LYS A 155 11.19 14.05 -6.70
CA LYS A 155 10.51 14.59 -5.50
C LYS A 155 9.89 15.97 -5.74
N ASP A 156 10.36 16.71 -6.74
CA ASP A 156 9.93 18.10 -6.98
C ASP A 156 8.53 18.16 -7.60
N GLU A 157 8.04 17.06 -8.17
CA GLU A 157 6.64 16.92 -8.60
C GLU A 157 5.66 16.83 -7.42
N ASP A 158 6.17 16.61 -6.21
CA ASP A 158 5.39 16.51 -4.97
C ASP A 158 4.29 15.44 -5.05
N PRO A 159 4.66 14.14 -5.08
CA PRO A 159 3.71 13.04 -5.26
C PRO A 159 2.67 12.97 -4.15
N LEU A 160 1.40 12.82 -4.53
CA LEU A 160 0.30 12.79 -3.56
C LEU A 160 -0.02 11.38 -3.05
N LEU A 161 0.45 10.35 -3.77
CA LEU A 161 0.51 8.97 -3.26
C LEU A 161 1.78 8.77 -2.41
N CYS A 162 1.83 7.67 -1.65
CA CYS A 162 2.99 7.32 -0.82
C CYS A 162 3.61 6.03 -1.30
N TYR A 163 4.94 6.00 -1.48
CA TYR A 163 5.70 4.79 -1.81
C TYR A 163 6.24 4.11 -0.53
N PRO A 164 5.71 2.95 -0.11
CA PRO A 164 6.01 2.42 1.23
C PRO A 164 7.29 1.59 1.37
N LEU A 165 8.04 1.35 0.28
CA LEU A 165 9.26 0.55 0.34
C LEU A 165 10.47 1.44 0.62
N GLY A 166 11.19 1.12 1.70
CA GLY A 166 12.36 1.85 2.14
C GLY A 166 12.03 3.23 2.69
N ASP A 167 12.87 4.21 2.37
CA ASP A 167 12.92 5.53 2.96
C ASP A 167 12.80 6.68 1.95
N MET A 168 12.43 6.36 0.70
CA MET A 168 12.29 7.33 -0.39
C MET A 168 11.15 8.34 -0.21
N ASP A 169 10.26 8.10 0.76
CA ASP A 169 9.06 8.90 1.02
C ASP A 169 8.75 8.94 2.53
N GLU A 170 7.68 9.64 2.91
CA GLU A 170 7.14 9.67 4.27
C GLU A 170 6.73 8.27 4.77
N ASN A 171 6.64 8.10 6.09
CA ASN A 171 6.08 6.86 6.64
C ASN A 171 4.57 6.84 6.36
N PRO A 172 4.01 5.80 5.71
CA PRO A 172 2.58 5.76 5.44
C PRO A 172 1.70 5.91 6.69
N GLU A 173 2.16 5.48 7.86
CA GLU A 173 1.44 5.63 9.13
C GLU A 173 1.39 7.09 9.64
N ASP A 174 2.24 7.98 9.10
CA ASP A 174 2.17 9.42 9.33
C ASP A 174 1.16 10.11 8.39
N LEU A 175 0.66 9.41 7.36
CA LEU A 175 -0.32 9.94 6.41
C LEU A 175 -1.72 9.37 6.67
N VAL A 176 -1.80 8.07 6.94
CA VAL A 176 -3.05 7.32 7.14
C VAL A 176 -3.02 6.58 8.46
N THR A 177 -4.06 6.78 9.27
CA THR A 177 -4.32 6.00 10.49
C THR A 177 -5.73 5.41 10.44
N PHE A 178 -6.19 4.80 11.53
CA PHE A 178 -7.47 4.11 11.56
C PHE A 178 -8.29 4.47 12.79
N VAL A 179 -9.59 4.61 12.59
CA VAL A 179 -10.62 4.58 13.64
C VAL A 179 -11.40 3.29 13.43
N LEU A 180 -11.16 2.32 14.30
CA LEU A 180 -11.57 0.93 14.07
C LEU A 180 -11.20 0.47 12.66
N THR A 181 -12.17 0.04 11.85
CA THR A 181 -11.93 -0.50 10.50
C THR A 181 -11.75 0.59 9.43
N THR A 182 -12.03 1.85 9.77
CA THR A 182 -12.10 2.97 8.83
C THR A 182 -10.75 3.68 8.77
N ALA A 183 -10.16 3.75 7.58
CA ALA A 183 -8.97 4.55 7.34
C ALA A 183 -9.31 6.05 7.39
N VAL A 184 -8.50 6.83 8.10
CA VAL A 184 -8.64 8.29 8.21
C VAL A 184 -7.27 8.96 8.04
N PRO A 185 -7.20 10.21 7.54
CA PRO A 185 -5.94 10.95 7.51
C PRO A 185 -5.39 11.11 8.93
N LYS A 186 -4.08 10.88 9.12
CA LYS A 186 -3.44 11.04 10.44
C LYS A 186 -3.44 12.51 10.89
N HIS A 187 -3.24 13.42 9.96
CA HIS A 187 -3.25 14.86 10.19
C HIS A 187 -4.61 15.47 9.85
N ARG A 188 -5.01 16.53 10.57
CA ARG A 188 -6.31 17.21 10.36
C ARG A 188 -6.30 18.20 9.19
N THR A 189 -5.17 18.83 8.90
CA THR A 189 -5.02 19.87 7.87
C THR A 189 -3.66 19.80 7.19
N GLY A 190 -3.47 20.61 6.14
CA GLY A 190 -2.19 20.76 5.45
C GLY A 190 -1.88 19.65 4.45
N HIS A 191 -0.64 19.66 3.94
CA HIS A 191 -0.23 18.78 2.84
C HIS A 191 -0.31 17.29 3.20
N ARG A 192 0.12 16.88 4.40
CA ARG A 192 0.00 15.49 4.86
C ARG A 192 -1.45 15.02 4.98
N ASN A 193 -2.37 15.90 5.40
CA ASN A 193 -3.80 15.59 5.38
C ASN A 193 -4.31 15.37 3.95
N LEU A 194 -3.91 16.23 3.00
CA LEU A 194 -4.26 16.06 1.59
C LEU A 194 -3.77 14.71 1.05
N ARG A 195 -2.49 14.38 1.26
CA ARG A 195 -1.92 13.06 0.89
C ARG A 195 -2.71 11.92 1.51
N GLY A 196 -3.00 11.97 2.82
CA GLY A 196 -3.79 10.95 3.52
C GLY A 196 -5.19 10.76 2.93
N ARG A 197 -5.93 11.85 2.67
CA ARG A 197 -7.27 11.79 2.04
C ARG A 197 -7.21 11.20 0.64
N ILE A 198 -6.28 11.66 -0.18
CA ILE A 198 -6.09 11.15 -1.54
C ILE A 198 -5.77 9.66 -1.50
N ILE A 199 -4.83 9.19 -0.68
CA ILE A 199 -4.50 7.76 -0.57
C ILE A 199 -5.74 6.92 -0.21
N ILE A 200 -6.55 7.38 0.74
CA ILE A 200 -7.77 6.68 1.18
C ILE A 200 -8.79 6.59 0.05
N ASP A 201 -9.07 7.69 -0.64
CA ASP A 201 -10.05 7.73 -1.72
C ASP A 201 -9.55 7.02 -2.98
N PHE A 202 -8.29 7.25 -3.35
CA PHE A 202 -7.64 6.71 -4.54
C PHE A 202 -7.65 5.19 -4.53
N PHE A 203 -7.36 4.56 -3.39
CA PHE A 203 -7.39 3.09 -3.26
C PHE A 203 -8.71 2.56 -2.69
N GLY A 204 -9.74 3.41 -2.54
CA GLY A 204 -11.03 3.02 -1.99
C GLY A 204 -10.89 2.24 -0.66
N LEU A 205 -10.03 2.72 0.25
CA LEU A 205 -9.69 2.02 1.49
C LEU A 205 -10.88 1.90 2.46
N ASN A 206 -11.96 2.65 2.21
CA ASN A 206 -13.21 2.60 2.96
C ASN A 206 -14.42 2.18 2.11
N LYS A 207 -14.21 1.74 0.86
CA LYS A 207 -15.28 1.39 -0.11
C LYS A 207 -15.40 -0.12 -0.36
N ARG A 208 -14.65 -0.93 0.39
CA ARG A 208 -14.50 -2.36 0.13
C ARG A 208 -14.86 -3.15 1.38
N ASP A 209 -15.93 -3.92 1.32
CA ASP A 209 -16.43 -4.63 2.51
C ASP A 209 -15.42 -5.64 3.05
N ASN A 210 -14.75 -6.39 2.17
CA ASN A 210 -13.78 -7.40 2.57
C ASN A 210 -12.63 -6.82 3.40
N ILE A 211 -12.07 -5.67 3.02
CA ILE A 211 -10.98 -5.07 3.82
C ILE A 211 -11.49 -4.56 5.17
N HIS A 212 -12.75 -4.10 5.27
CA HIS A 212 -13.34 -3.74 6.56
C HIS A 212 -13.49 -4.98 7.43
N ARG A 213 -13.93 -6.12 6.87
CA ARG A 213 -14.12 -7.38 7.59
C ARG A 213 -12.79 -7.93 8.08
N ASP A 214 -11.78 -7.98 7.22
CA ASP A 214 -10.44 -8.44 7.58
C ASP A 214 -9.85 -7.58 8.72
N ARG A 215 -9.99 -6.25 8.63
CA ARG A 215 -9.60 -5.33 9.73
C ARG A 215 -10.37 -5.59 11.01
N ALA A 216 -11.69 -5.82 10.92
CA ALA A 216 -12.53 -6.07 12.08
C ALA A 216 -12.17 -7.38 12.79
N GLN A 217 -11.86 -8.43 12.02
CA GLN A 217 -11.38 -9.69 12.55
C GLN A 217 -10.04 -9.49 13.28
N MET A 218 -9.10 -8.74 12.70
CA MET A 218 -7.84 -8.40 13.36
C MET A 218 -8.02 -7.57 14.63
N ILE A 219 -8.90 -6.57 14.62
CA ILE A 219 -9.26 -5.79 15.81
C ILE A 219 -9.89 -6.70 16.87
N GLY A 220 -10.80 -7.60 16.47
CA GLY A 220 -11.44 -8.56 17.37
C GLY A 220 -10.44 -9.51 18.02
N SER A 221 -9.46 -10.00 17.26
CA SER A 221 -8.37 -10.84 17.75
C SER A 221 -7.50 -10.09 18.75
N ILE A 222 -6.90 -8.95 18.37
CA ILE A 222 -6.01 -8.21 19.29
C ILE A 222 -6.78 -7.67 20.51
N GLY A 223 -8.01 -7.20 20.34
CA GLY A 223 -8.85 -6.70 21.44
C GLY A 223 -9.21 -7.77 22.46
N THR A 224 -9.39 -9.02 22.02
CA THR A 224 -9.58 -10.16 22.95
C THR A 224 -8.33 -10.38 23.80
N LEU A 225 -7.15 -10.43 23.17
CA LEU A 225 -5.89 -10.63 23.90
C LEU A 225 -5.54 -9.47 24.83
N LEU A 226 -5.81 -8.23 24.41
CA LEU A 226 -5.64 -7.03 25.26
C LEU A 226 -6.61 -7.04 26.45
N SER A 227 -7.85 -7.46 26.25
CA SER A 227 -8.82 -7.62 27.33
C SER A 227 -8.37 -8.69 28.34
N ASP A 228 -7.86 -9.83 27.87
CA ASP A 228 -7.38 -10.90 28.75
C ASP A 228 -6.16 -10.45 29.56
N ARG A 229 -5.23 -9.70 28.93
CA ARG A 229 -4.12 -9.05 29.63
C ARG A 229 -4.60 -8.13 30.73
N ASP A 230 -5.52 -7.21 30.42
CA ASP A 230 -6.02 -6.23 31.38
C ASP A 230 -6.77 -6.87 32.56
N ARG A 231 -7.35 -8.05 32.37
CA ARG A 231 -8.01 -8.85 33.43
C ARG A 231 -7.04 -9.71 34.25
N GLY A 232 -5.75 -9.73 33.90
CA GLY A 232 -4.76 -10.62 34.52
C GLY A 232 -4.93 -12.10 34.12
N ALA A 233 -5.62 -12.38 33.01
CA ALA A 233 -5.89 -13.73 32.51
C ALA A 233 -4.93 -14.18 31.39
N ALA A 234 -4.07 -13.28 30.88
CA ALA A 234 -3.11 -13.60 29.81
C ALA A 234 -1.93 -14.43 30.33
N SER A 235 -1.64 -15.55 29.66
CA SER A 235 -0.41 -16.32 29.87
C SER A 235 0.81 -15.61 29.24
N PRO A 236 2.05 -15.99 29.60
CA PRO A 236 3.26 -15.47 28.95
C PRO A 236 3.25 -15.63 27.42
N GLU A 237 2.68 -16.72 26.89
CA GLU A 237 2.55 -16.97 25.46
C GLU A 237 1.58 -15.99 24.79
N VAL A 238 0.47 -15.63 25.47
CA VAL A 238 -0.47 -14.61 25.00
C VAL A 238 0.18 -13.23 24.97
N LEU A 239 0.99 -12.89 25.98
CA LEU A 239 1.74 -11.64 26.01
C LEU A 239 2.74 -11.55 24.85
N ALA A 240 3.45 -12.64 24.56
CA ALA A 240 4.36 -12.70 23.42
C ALA A 240 3.62 -12.54 22.07
N LEU A 241 2.42 -13.13 21.95
CA LEU A 241 1.58 -12.97 20.76
C LEU A 241 1.10 -11.53 20.53
N LEU A 242 0.82 -10.77 21.61
CA LEU A 242 0.42 -9.36 21.50
C LEU A 242 1.49 -8.50 20.83
N ASP A 243 2.77 -8.75 21.13
CA ASP A 243 3.87 -8.05 20.48
C ASP A 243 3.97 -8.44 19.00
N GLN A 244 3.83 -9.73 18.68
CA GLN A 244 3.83 -10.22 17.30
C GLN A 244 2.69 -9.64 16.44
N LEU A 245 1.51 -9.37 17.01
CA LEU A 245 0.37 -8.80 16.27
C LEU A 245 0.64 -7.37 15.77
N SER A 246 1.69 -6.70 16.27
CA SER A 246 2.09 -5.39 15.79
C SER A 246 3.13 -5.46 14.65
N GLU A 247 3.61 -6.64 14.28
CA GLU A 247 4.71 -6.81 13.32
C GLU A 247 4.30 -6.53 11.86
N PRO A 248 5.26 -6.13 10.98
CA PRO A 248 4.98 -5.79 9.59
C PRO A 248 4.31 -6.89 8.78
N HIS A 249 4.51 -8.16 9.13
CA HIS A 249 3.93 -9.28 8.39
C HIS A 249 2.42 -9.44 8.63
N ILE A 250 1.89 -8.87 9.72
CA ILE A 250 0.48 -9.03 10.10
C ILE A 250 -0.44 -8.33 9.08
N PRO A 251 -1.52 -9.00 8.60
CA PRO A 251 -2.52 -8.36 7.74
C PRO A 251 -3.07 -7.10 8.38
N HIS A 252 -3.17 -6.02 7.60
CA HIS A 252 -3.64 -4.72 8.10
C HIS A 252 -2.90 -4.21 9.35
N ALA A 253 -1.58 -4.44 9.43
CA ALA A 253 -0.74 -4.03 10.56
C ALA A 253 -0.94 -2.57 10.99
N ALA A 254 -1.09 -1.61 10.06
CA ALA A 254 -1.36 -0.22 10.44
C ALA A 254 -2.67 -0.04 11.22
N CYS A 255 -3.71 -0.80 10.87
CA CYS A 255 -5.00 -0.81 11.56
C CYS A 255 -4.86 -1.43 12.95
N VAL A 256 -4.11 -2.53 13.06
CA VAL A 256 -3.85 -3.21 14.34
C VAL A 256 -3.05 -2.30 15.29
N ARG A 257 -1.99 -1.66 14.79
CA ARG A 257 -1.18 -0.68 15.55
C ARG A 257 -2.02 0.52 16.00
N ALA A 258 -2.91 1.02 15.13
CA ALA A 258 -3.81 2.11 15.49
C ALA A 258 -4.79 1.71 16.59
N PHE A 259 -5.34 0.49 16.53
CA PHE A 259 -6.22 -0.01 17.56
C PHE A 259 -5.51 -0.25 18.89
N ARG A 260 -4.27 -0.76 18.87
CA ARG A 260 -3.45 -0.88 20.10
C ARG A 260 -3.26 0.47 20.79
N ARG A 261 -2.93 1.52 20.02
CA ARG A 261 -2.85 2.90 20.56
C ARG A 261 -4.18 3.38 21.12
N LEU A 262 -5.30 3.13 20.43
CA LEU A 262 -6.62 3.47 20.96
C LEU A 262 -6.91 2.75 22.30
N TRP A 263 -6.47 1.50 22.47
CA TRP A 263 -6.61 0.78 23.73
C TRP A 263 -5.84 1.44 24.88
N GLU A 264 -4.66 1.98 24.59
CA GLU A 264 -3.82 2.69 25.54
C GLU A 264 -4.38 4.09 25.86
N ASP A 265 -4.86 4.81 24.84
CA ASP A 265 -5.34 6.19 24.95
C ASP A 265 -6.78 6.31 25.50
N ASP A 266 -7.68 5.39 25.10
CA ASP A 266 -9.09 5.36 25.49
C ASP A 266 -9.62 3.91 25.54
N ALA A 267 -9.32 3.22 26.64
CA ALA A 267 -9.71 1.83 26.85
C ALA A 267 -11.24 1.61 26.82
N ILE A 268 -12.06 2.62 27.14
CA ILE A 268 -13.53 2.49 27.11
C ILE A 268 -13.99 2.44 25.66
N ALA A 269 -13.56 3.39 24.84
CA ALA A 269 -13.87 3.40 23.41
C ALA A 269 -13.30 2.16 22.70
N ALA A 270 -12.08 1.75 23.04
CA ALA A 270 -11.45 0.55 22.48
C ALA A 270 -12.26 -0.71 22.80
N ARG A 271 -12.74 -0.86 24.04
CA ARG A 271 -13.55 -2.01 24.47
C ARG A 271 -14.87 -2.08 23.72
N ARG A 272 -15.60 -0.96 23.61
CA ARG A 272 -16.81 -0.88 22.77
C ARG A 272 -16.49 -1.22 21.30
N GLY A 273 -15.38 -0.70 20.81
CA GLY A 273 -14.94 -0.84 19.43
C GLY A 273 -14.62 -2.28 19.02
N TYR A 274 -13.87 -3.04 19.82
CA TYR A 274 -13.54 -4.42 19.44
C TYR A 274 -14.74 -5.36 19.56
N GLU A 275 -15.66 -5.14 20.50
CA GLU A 275 -16.92 -5.89 20.58
C GLU A 275 -17.75 -5.69 19.31
N ALA A 276 -17.91 -4.43 18.87
CA ALA A 276 -18.58 -4.11 17.62
C ALA A 276 -17.86 -4.73 16.39
N CYS A 277 -16.53 -4.71 16.36
CA CYS A 277 -15.74 -5.34 15.31
C CYS A 277 -15.90 -6.87 15.29
N ARG A 278 -15.96 -7.52 16.45
CA ARG A 278 -16.20 -8.97 16.55
C ARG A 278 -17.58 -9.33 16.00
N ALA A 279 -18.61 -8.56 16.32
CA ALA A 279 -19.95 -8.79 15.78
C ALA A 279 -19.97 -8.61 14.24
N TYR A 280 -19.39 -7.51 13.74
CA TYR A 280 -19.36 -7.20 12.31
C TYR A 280 -18.50 -8.18 11.48
N GLY A 281 -17.34 -8.60 11.99
CA GLY A 281 -16.36 -9.40 11.24
C GLY A 281 -16.87 -10.77 10.76
N PHE A 282 -17.95 -11.28 11.35
CA PHE A 282 -18.57 -12.56 11.01
C PHE A 282 -20.02 -12.44 10.49
N ASP A 283 -20.62 -11.24 10.51
CA ASP A 283 -21.99 -11.02 10.01
C ASP A 283 -21.99 -10.28 8.66
N PRO A 284 -22.30 -10.95 7.54
CA PRO A 284 -22.33 -10.33 6.22
C PRO A 284 -23.38 -9.21 6.08
N LYS A 285 -24.36 -9.13 6.98
CA LYS A 285 -25.43 -8.12 6.95
C LYS A 285 -25.14 -6.88 7.80
N ALA A 286 -24.15 -6.95 8.68
CA ALA A 286 -23.78 -5.83 9.54
C ALA A 286 -23.04 -4.74 8.75
N ALA A 287 -23.23 -3.47 9.14
CA ALA A 287 -22.48 -2.34 8.63
C ALA A 287 -21.13 -2.20 9.35
N PRO A 288 -20.09 -1.61 8.71
CA PRO A 288 -18.81 -1.38 9.36
C PRO A 288 -18.96 -0.58 10.67
N PRO A 289 -18.28 -0.98 11.75
CA PRO A 289 -18.43 -0.34 13.05
C PRO A 289 -17.79 1.05 13.09
N SER A 290 -18.44 1.97 13.79
CA SER A 290 -17.94 3.31 14.12
C SER A 290 -17.81 3.51 15.63
N LEU A 291 -16.99 4.47 16.06
CA LEU A 291 -16.90 4.91 17.45
C LEU A 291 -17.79 6.11 17.73
#